data_AF-H9MA77-F1
#
_entry.id   AF-H9MA77-F1
#
_cell.length_a   1.000
_cell.length_b   1.000
_cell.length_c   1.000
_cell.angle_alpha   90.00
_cell.angle_beta   90.00
_cell.angle_gamma   90.00
#
_symmetry.space_group_name_H-M   'P 1'
#
loop_
_entity.id
_entity.type
_entity.pdbx_description
1 polymer ?
#
loop_
_entity_poly.entity_id
_entity_poly.type
_entity_poly.pdbx_seq_one_letter_code
_entity_poly.pdbx_strand_id
1 'polypeptide(L)'
;RANFSTGINFASGGSGLLNTTGQGLNIISFNHQIWQFTHFASTLVKKEGRFAVESYLSKSLYCISIGANDIVRYMLNSTYQNTTTPKELVTLLSNKYDQYLSRLYHSGARKFLLFDVSTLGCTPSSRLLGYSKANGG
;
A
#
# COMPACT_ATOMS: atom_id res chain seq x y z
N ARG A 1 22.88 4.38 -19.05
CA ARG A 1 22.72 3.43 -17.92
C ARG A 1 21.75 4.05 -16.93
N ALA A 2 20.66 3.39 -16.54
CA ALA A 2 19.81 3.87 -15.45
C ALA A 2 20.63 3.86 -14.15
N ASN A 3 20.68 5.00 -13.45
CA ASN A 3 21.42 5.17 -12.21
C ASN A 3 20.44 5.02 -11.04
N PHE A 4 20.49 3.88 -10.34
CA PHE A 4 19.60 3.56 -9.22
C PHE A 4 20.15 4.01 -7.85
N SER A 5 21.16 4.89 -7.85
CA SER A 5 21.82 5.37 -6.61
C SER A 5 20.91 6.20 -5.70
N THR A 6 19.74 6.65 -6.18
CA THR A 6 18.83 7.53 -5.44
C THR A 6 17.55 6.84 -4.96
N GLY A 7 17.41 5.52 -5.14
CA GLY A 7 16.20 4.78 -4.81
C GLY A 7 15.13 4.80 -5.92
N ILE A 8 14.04 4.04 -5.72
CA ILE A 8 12.95 3.89 -6.69
C ILE A 8 11.62 4.05 -5.97
N ASN A 9 10.71 4.83 -6.55
CA ASN A 9 9.37 5.05 -6.00
C ASN A 9 8.32 4.43 -6.93
N PHE A 10 7.58 3.45 -6.42
CA PHE A 10 6.45 2.81 -7.10
C PHE A 10 5.09 3.32 -6.57
N ALA A 11 5.06 4.21 -5.58
CA ALA A 11 3.85 4.64 -4.92
C ALA A 11 2.94 5.46 -5.86
N SER A 12 1.64 5.30 -5.67
CA SER A 12 0.61 6.07 -6.37
C SER A 12 -0.38 6.64 -5.37
N GLY A 13 -0.63 7.95 -5.47
CA GLY A 13 -1.61 8.64 -4.63
C GLY A 13 -3.01 8.06 -4.81
N GLY A 14 -3.77 8.00 -3.72
CA GLY A 14 -5.12 7.41 -3.70
C GLY A 14 -5.15 5.87 -3.70
N SER A 15 -4.01 5.20 -3.83
CA SER A 15 -3.96 3.73 -3.79
C SER A 15 -4.27 3.20 -2.39
N GLY A 16 -4.89 2.03 -2.36
CA GLY A 16 -5.22 1.28 -1.15
C GLY A 16 -4.78 -0.18 -1.25
N LEU A 17 -5.02 -0.92 -0.17
CA LEU A 17 -4.83 -2.37 -0.14
C LEU A 17 -5.83 -3.10 -1.05
N LEU A 18 -7.04 -2.56 -1.19
CA LEU A 18 -8.03 -3.05 -2.12
C LEU A 18 -7.78 -2.46 -3.51
N ASN A 19 -7.78 -3.31 -4.54
CA ASN A 19 -7.68 -2.84 -5.93
C ASN A 19 -8.84 -1.91 -6.32
N THR A 20 -9.97 -2.01 -5.62
CA THR A 20 -11.17 -1.20 -5.84
C THR A 20 -11.10 0.19 -5.21
N THR A 21 -10.14 0.46 -4.31
CA THR A 21 -10.04 1.75 -3.60
C THR A 21 -9.84 2.92 -4.55
N GLY A 22 -9.03 2.72 -5.60
CA GLY A 22 -8.79 3.72 -6.64
C GLY A 22 -9.60 3.51 -7.92
N GLN A 23 -10.65 2.68 -7.89
CA GLN A 23 -11.42 2.35 -9.08
C GLN A 23 -12.09 3.60 -9.68
N GLY A 24 -11.90 3.81 -10.98
CA GLY A 24 -12.44 4.96 -11.71
C GLY A 24 -11.59 6.23 -11.66
N LEU A 25 -10.43 6.21 -10.99
CA LEU A 25 -9.59 7.40 -10.79
C LEU A 25 -8.18 7.32 -11.42
N ASN A 26 -7.95 6.42 -12.39
CA ASN A 26 -6.63 6.17 -13.01
C ASN A 26 -5.49 5.97 -11.98
N ILE A 27 -5.79 5.31 -10.86
CA ILE A 27 -4.84 5.04 -9.77
C ILE A 27 -4.11 3.71 -10.02
N ILE A 28 -2.80 3.68 -9.77
CA ILE A 28 -2.02 2.45 -9.79
C ILE A 28 -2.26 1.70 -8.47
N SER A 29 -2.99 0.59 -8.52
CA SER A 29 -3.30 -0.22 -7.34
C SER A 29 -2.02 -0.77 -6.69
N PHE A 30 -2.05 -1.02 -5.38
CA PHE A 30 -0.88 -1.54 -4.67
C PHE A 30 -0.40 -2.88 -5.23
N ASN A 31 -1.33 -3.73 -5.69
CA ASN A 31 -1.00 -4.95 -6.42
C ASN A 31 -0.16 -4.68 -7.69
N HIS A 32 -0.51 -3.63 -8.44
CA HIS A 32 0.23 -3.26 -9.64
C HIS A 32 1.59 -2.62 -9.29
N GLN A 33 1.69 -1.85 -8.20
CA GLN A 33 2.97 -1.33 -7.70
C GLN A 33 3.93 -2.48 -7.32
N ILE A 34 3.42 -3.54 -6.68
CA ILE A 34 4.20 -4.76 -6.39
C ILE A 34 4.63 -5.45 -7.69
N TRP A 35 3.76 -5.52 -8.69
CA TRP A 35 4.14 -6.06 -10.00
C TRP A 35 5.24 -5.24 -10.67
N GLN A 36 5.19 -3.91 -10.60
CA GLN A 36 6.26 -3.05 -11.13
C GLN A 36 7.59 -3.34 -10.43
N PHE A 37 7.57 -3.51 -9.11
CA PHE A 37 8.74 -3.92 -8.34
C PHE A 37 9.28 -5.29 -8.77
N THR A 38 8.44 -6.32 -8.88
CA THR A 38 8.90 -7.67 -9.25
C THR A 38 9.39 -7.72 -10.71
N HIS A 39 8.78 -6.95 -11.59
CA HIS A 39 9.23 -6.79 -12.98
C HIS A 39 10.59 -6.08 -13.06
N PHE A 40 10.77 -5.02 -12.27
CA PHE A 40 12.06 -4.34 -12.13
C PHE A 40 13.15 -5.29 -11.61
N ALA A 41 12.88 -6.01 -10.51
CA ALA A 41 13.82 -6.98 -9.94
C ALA A 41 14.21 -8.05 -10.98
N SER A 42 13.23 -8.60 -11.71
CA SER A 42 13.45 -9.60 -12.76
C SER A 42 14.32 -9.07 -13.90
N THR A 43 14.10 -7.81 -14.30
CA THR A 43 14.91 -7.14 -15.32
C THR A 43 16.35 -6.91 -14.84
N LEU A 44 16.51 -6.54 -13.56
CA LEU A 44 17.82 -6.35 -12.95
C LEU A 44 18.59 -7.68 -12.87
N VAL A 45 17.92 -8.80 -12.56
CA VAL A 45 18.52 -10.14 -12.55
C VAL A 45 19.12 -10.49 -13.91
N LYS A 46 18.41 -10.19 -15.00
CA LYS A 46 18.91 -10.43 -16.37
C LYS A 46 20.17 -9.62 -16.70
N LYS A 47 20.36 -8.47 -16.05
CA LYS A 47 21.45 -7.54 -16.34
C LYS A 47 22.66 -7.73 -15.42
N GLU A 48 22.44 -7.95 -14.13
CA GLU A 48 23.48 -7.94 -13.10
C GLU A 48 23.73 -9.35 -12.51
N GLY A 49 22.88 -10.33 -12.84
CA GLY A 49 22.95 -11.68 -12.30
C GLY A 49 22.16 -11.87 -11.00
N ARG A 50 21.68 -13.10 -10.79
CA ARG A 50 20.77 -13.44 -9.69
C ARG A 50 21.34 -13.15 -8.30
N PHE A 51 22.54 -13.64 -8.01
CA PHE A 51 23.16 -13.49 -6.68
C PHE A 51 23.39 -12.03 -6.29
N ALA A 52 23.83 -11.19 -7.24
CA ALA A 52 24.05 -9.77 -6.99
C ALA A 52 22.73 -9.06 -6.65
N VAL A 53 21.65 -9.37 -7.39
CA VAL A 53 20.34 -8.76 -7.16
C VAL A 53 19.69 -9.25 -5.87
N GLU A 54 19.75 -10.53 -5.55
CA GLU A 54 19.22 -11.04 -4.27
C GLU A 54 19.94 -10.39 -3.06
N SER A 55 21.26 -10.20 -3.15
CA SER A 55 22.06 -9.46 -2.15
C SER A 55 21.66 -7.98 -2.07
N TYR A 56 21.42 -7.34 -3.21
CA TYR A 56 20.97 -5.94 -3.27
C TYR A 56 19.57 -5.75 -2.65
N LEU A 57 18.59 -6.57 -3.04
CA LEU A 57 17.21 -6.50 -2.56
C LEU A 57 17.12 -6.78 -1.06
N SER A 58 17.82 -7.81 -0.57
CA SER A 58 17.82 -8.15 0.86
C SER A 58 18.43 -7.06 1.75
N LYS A 59 19.34 -6.23 1.21
CA LYS A 59 19.94 -5.11 1.95
C LYS A 59 19.14 -3.81 1.86
N SER A 60 18.25 -3.68 0.87
CA SER A 60 17.42 -2.51 0.62
C SER A 60 16.33 -2.32 1.67
N LEU A 61 15.91 -1.07 1.90
CA LEU A 61 14.80 -0.70 2.79
C LEU A 61 13.54 -0.43 1.96
N TYR A 62 12.42 -1.03 2.38
CA TYR A 62 11.12 -0.94 1.71
C TYR A 62 10.16 -0.13 2.56
N CYS A 63 9.91 1.11 2.16
CA CYS A 63 9.00 2.02 2.85
C CYS A 63 7.57 1.87 2.29
N ILE A 64 6.61 1.49 3.12
CA ILE A 64 5.22 1.23 2.72
C ILE A 64 4.27 2.07 3.55
N SER A 65 3.51 2.95 2.87
CA SER A 65 2.40 3.71 3.44
C SER A 65 1.15 3.43 2.60
N ILE A 66 0.23 2.64 3.15
CA ILE A 66 -0.97 2.15 2.45
C ILE A 66 -2.06 1.83 3.47
N GLY A 67 -3.33 1.84 3.07
CA GLY A 67 -4.48 1.51 3.93
C GLY A 67 -5.40 2.71 4.24
N ALA A 68 -4.84 3.92 4.33
CA ALA A 68 -5.60 5.13 4.65
C ALA A 68 -6.73 5.40 3.64
N ASN A 69 -6.46 5.23 2.35
CA ASN A 69 -7.45 5.46 1.29
C ASN A 69 -8.59 4.44 1.33
N ASP A 70 -8.34 3.20 1.78
CA ASP A 70 -9.40 2.18 1.93
C ASP A 70 -10.41 2.60 3.02
N ILE A 71 -9.91 3.14 4.13
CA ILE A 71 -10.76 3.65 5.22
C ILE A 71 -11.50 4.91 4.78
N VAL A 72 -10.84 5.86 4.09
CA VAL A 72 -11.52 7.03 3.54
C VAL A 72 -12.65 6.62 2.56
N ARG A 73 -12.37 5.66 1.66
CA ARG A 73 -13.36 5.13 0.72
C ARG A 73 -14.56 4.52 1.45
N TYR A 74 -14.31 3.77 2.53
CA TYR A 74 -15.36 3.21 3.38
C TYR A 74 -16.17 4.30 4.09
N MET A 75 -15.51 5.29 4.69
CA MET A 75 -16.17 6.40 5.39
C MET A 75 -17.10 7.19 4.47
N LEU A 76 -16.71 7.39 3.21
CA LEU A 76 -17.47 8.15 2.21
C LEU A 76 -18.54 7.34 1.46
N ASN A 77 -18.65 6.03 1.70
CA ASN A 77 -19.57 5.15 0.97
C ASN A 77 -20.57 4.48 1.92
N SER A 78 -21.75 5.09 2.06
CA SER A 78 -22.83 4.58 2.93
C SER A 78 -23.29 3.17 2.54
N THR A 79 -23.35 2.84 1.25
CA THR A 79 -23.66 1.49 0.78
C THR A 79 -22.63 0.48 1.29
N TYR A 80 -21.34 0.84 1.27
CA TYR A 80 -20.30 -0.04 1.78
C TYR A 80 -20.40 -0.23 3.31
N GLN A 81 -20.75 0.83 4.05
CA GLN A 81 -20.99 0.76 5.49
C GLN A 81 -22.18 -0.12 5.85
N ASN A 82 -23.23 -0.13 5.03
CA ASN A 82 -24.41 -0.96 5.25
C ASN A 82 -24.13 -2.46 5.07
N THR A 83 -23.14 -2.82 4.23
CA THR A 83 -22.81 -4.23 3.93
C THR A 83 -21.58 -4.74 4.67
N THR A 84 -20.81 -3.87 5.31
CA THR A 84 -19.53 -4.24 5.91
C THR A 84 -19.32 -3.44 7.17
N THR A 85 -19.15 -4.14 8.29
CA THR A 85 -18.82 -3.53 9.57
C THR A 85 -17.37 -3.04 9.59
N PRO A 86 -17.01 -2.07 10.45
CA PRO A 86 -15.63 -1.63 10.58
C PRO A 86 -14.65 -2.76 10.92
N LYS A 87 -15.09 -3.73 11.74
CA LYS A 87 -14.28 -4.90 12.10
C LYS A 87 -14.00 -5.81 10.92
N GLU A 88 -14.99 -6.05 10.07
CA GLU A 88 -14.83 -6.82 8.83
C GLU A 88 -13.90 -6.12 7.85
N LEU A 89 -14.02 -4.79 7.71
CA LEU A 89 -13.11 -4.00 6.90
C LEU A 89 -11.67 -4.15 7.41
N VAL A 90 -11.40 -3.90 8.70
CA VAL A 90 -10.05 -4.03 9.26
C VAL A 90 -9.50 -5.43 9.03
N THR A 91 -10.30 -6.48 9.27
CA THR A 91 -9.90 -7.87 9.03
C THR A 91 -9.53 -8.11 7.55
N LEU A 92 -10.35 -7.61 6.62
CA LEU A 92 -10.08 -7.69 5.18
C LEU A 92 -8.78 -6.98 4.80
N LEU A 93 -8.56 -5.76 5.32
CA LEU A 93 -7.36 -4.98 5.05
C LEU A 93 -6.12 -5.64 5.62
N SER A 94 -6.16 -6.16 6.86
CA SER A 94 -5.07 -6.91 7.48
C SER A 94 -4.69 -8.15 6.65
N ASN A 95 -5.68 -8.94 6.21
CA ASN A 95 -5.43 -10.10 5.36
C ASN A 95 -4.79 -9.71 4.02
N LYS A 96 -5.21 -8.58 3.43
CA LYS A 96 -4.57 -8.07 2.20
C LYS A 96 -3.15 -7.60 2.45
N TYR A 97 -2.92 -6.90 3.56
CA TYR A 97 -1.60 -6.43 3.96
C TYR A 97 -0.62 -7.61 4.08
N ASP A 98 -1.02 -8.66 4.80
CA ASP A 98 -0.24 -9.88 4.98
C ASP A 98 0.08 -10.57 3.64
N GLN A 99 -0.91 -10.71 2.76
CA GLN A 99 -0.71 -11.25 1.41
C GLN A 99 0.35 -10.46 0.62
N TYR A 100 0.31 -9.13 0.67
CA TYR A 100 1.25 -8.29 -0.05
C TYR A 100 2.66 -8.30 0.54
N LEU A 101 2.77 -8.21 1.87
CA LEU A 101 4.07 -8.33 2.55
C LEU A 101 4.71 -9.69 2.27
N SER A 102 3.92 -10.76 2.33
CA SER A 102 4.37 -12.10 1.97
C SER A 102 4.88 -12.14 0.54
N ARG A 103 4.17 -11.56 -0.44
CA ARG A 103 4.63 -11.53 -1.84
C ARG A 103 5.93 -10.73 -2.02
N LEU A 104 6.05 -9.59 -1.35
CA LEU A 104 7.29 -8.79 -1.36
C LEU A 104 8.46 -9.57 -0.74
N TYR A 105 8.21 -10.26 0.37
CA TYR A 105 9.19 -11.12 1.03
C TYR A 105 9.64 -12.26 0.10
N HIS A 106 8.73 -12.99 -0.53
CA HIS A 106 9.09 -14.03 -1.49
C HIS A 106 9.82 -13.49 -2.73
N SER A 107 9.72 -12.18 -3.00
CA SER A 107 10.41 -11.49 -4.09
C SER A 107 11.78 -10.89 -3.69
N GLY A 108 12.27 -11.18 -2.49
CA GLY A 108 13.61 -10.79 -2.04
C GLY A 108 13.67 -9.60 -1.07
N ALA A 109 12.54 -8.94 -0.79
CA ALA A 109 12.49 -7.87 0.21
C ALA A 109 12.68 -8.42 1.63
N ARG A 110 13.48 -7.76 2.47
CA ARG A 110 13.77 -8.23 3.84
C ARG A 110 13.62 -7.18 4.93
N LYS A 111 13.78 -5.90 4.61
CA LYS A 111 13.71 -4.80 5.59
C LYS A 111 12.55 -3.88 5.25
N PHE A 112 11.54 -3.85 6.10
CA PHE A 112 10.34 -3.05 5.88
C PHE A 112 10.25 -1.91 6.88
N LEU A 113 9.88 -0.73 6.41
CA LEU A 113 9.41 0.38 7.22
C LEU A 113 7.94 0.59 6.88
N LEU A 114 7.07 0.18 7.79
CA LEU A 114 5.62 0.23 7.63
C LEU A 114 5.08 1.46 8.36
N PHE A 115 4.39 2.33 7.65
CA PHE A 115 3.71 3.48 8.24
C PHE A 115 2.29 3.10 8.61
N ASP A 116 1.89 3.42 9.84
CA ASP A 116 0.53 3.22 10.31
C ASP A 116 -0.44 4.19 9.63
N VAL A 117 -1.73 3.85 9.65
CA VAL A 117 -2.79 4.74 9.16
C VAL A 117 -2.99 5.87 10.16
N SER A 118 -2.68 7.10 9.74
CA SER A 118 -2.91 8.30 10.55
C SER A 118 -4.38 8.44 10.97
N THR A 119 -4.63 9.06 12.13
CA THR A 119 -5.98 9.38 12.61
C THR A 119 -6.74 10.23 11.59
N LEU A 120 -7.64 9.60 10.82
CA LEU A 120 -8.32 10.27 9.71
C LEU A 120 -9.32 11.34 10.19
N GLY A 121 -9.88 11.21 11.39
CA GLY A 121 -10.83 12.18 11.97
C GLY A 121 -10.28 13.59 12.15
N CYS A 122 -8.95 13.76 12.13
CA CYS A 122 -8.27 15.05 12.27
C CYS A 122 -7.92 15.71 10.93
N THR A 123 -8.22 15.06 9.80
CA THR A 123 -7.95 15.65 8.47
C THR A 123 -8.93 16.78 8.16
N PRO A 124 -8.52 17.83 7.41
CA PRO A 124 -9.40 18.95 7.06
C PRO A 124 -10.72 18.50 6.40
N SER A 125 -10.65 17.49 5.52
CA SER A 125 -11.82 16.91 4.86
C SER A 125 -12.76 16.22 5.86
N SER A 126 -12.24 15.44 6.82
CA SER A 126 -13.06 14.80 7.85
C SER A 126 -13.72 15.80 8.80
N ARG A 127 -13.04 16.92 9.13
CA ARG A 127 -13.61 18.01 9.93
C ARG A 127 -14.74 18.71 9.19
N LEU A 128 -14.55 18.99 7.89
CA LEU A 128 -15.56 19.63 7.04
C LEU A 128 -16.82 18.76 6.89
N LEU A 129 -16.64 17.46 6.73
CA LEU A 129 -17.74 16.49 6.52
C LEU A 129 -18.40 16.02 7.83
N GLY A 130 -17.97 16.51 8.99
CA GLY A 130 -18.60 16.18 10.28
C GLY A 130 -18.32 14.76 10.80
N TYR A 131 -17.33 14.05 10.25
CA TYR A 131 -16.91 12.72 10.75
C TYR A 131 -16.24 12.76 12.14
N SER A 132 -16.05 13.95 12.72
CA SER A 132 -15.45 14.15 14.05
C SER A 132 -16.22 13.57 15.23
N LYS A 133 -17.42 13.00 15.04
CA LYS A 133 -18.24 12.45 16.13
C LYS A 133 -18.14 10.94 16.34
N ALA A 134 -17.34 10.22 15.57
CA ALA A 134 -17.09 8.80 15.78
C ALA A 134 -15.65 8.57 16.28
N ASN A 135 -15.40 8.90 17.55
CA ASN A 135 -14.51 8.21 18.50
C ASN A 135 -14.02 9.16 19.60
N GLY A 136 -14.34 8.83 20.87
CA GLY A 136 -13.45 9.11 21.99
C GLY A 136 -13.97 10.00 23.13
N GLY A 137 -15.10 9.59 23.73
CA GLY A 137 -15.30 9.65 25.18
C GLY A 137 -15.48 8.22 25.67
#